data_AF-A0A2U3Z5T8-F1
#
_entry.id   AF-A0A2U3Z5T8-F1
#
_cell.length_a   1.000
_cell.length_b   1.000
_cell.length_c   1.000
_cell.angle_alpha   90.00
_cell.angle_beta   90.00
_cell.angle_gamma   90.00
#
_symmetry.space_group_name_H-M   'P 1'
#
loop_
_entity.id
_entity.type
_entity.pdbx_description
1 polymer ?
#
loop_
_entity_poly.entity_id
_entity_poly.type
_entity_poly.pdbx_seq_one_letter_code
_entity_poly.pdbx_strand_id
1 'polypeptide(L)'
;MPCRVRSDAPAATTTHMSRAPLPKPGQQCLKAQAKRKSGSLRWKPAAILNYYNDIQDLPFFPSLGSTDCVCFSTVGTNDAETSALHIIVGDSLPMDVSSVHHNSTLLRYSVSLLGYGFYGDIIKDSEKKRWMGPIRYDFSGLKTFLSHHCYEGTVSFLPARHTVGSPRDRKPCRAGCFVCRQSKQQLEEEQKKSLYGLENTEEVEEWKVVCGKFLAINATNMSCACPRSPQGLSPAAHLGDGSSDLILIRKCSRFNFLRFLVRHTNQYDQFDFAFVEVYRVKKFQFLPEHVEEEDSDLKERGKMRFGPVCSDSPPCCGAASNSSWNCDGETLSSPSVEVRVHCQLVRLFARGIEEGPKEERDS
;
A
#
# COMPACT_ATOMS: atom_id res chain seq x y z
N MET A 1 -25.83 -72.89 50.16
CA MET A 1 -26.73 -71.72 50.30
C MET A 1 -25.95 -70.47 49.88
N PRO A 2 -25.95 -70.11 48.58
CA PRO A 2 -25.10 -69.05 48.03
C PRO A 2 -25.87 -67.85 47.42
N CYS A 3 -25.16 -66.72 47.33
CA CYS A 3 -25.12 -65.66 46.30
C CYS A 3 -26.36 -65.32 45.44
N ARG A 4 -26.70 -64.01 45.31
CA ARG A 4 -26.34 -63.13 44.17
C ARG A 4 -27.02 -61.74 44.22
N VAL A 5 -26.30 -60.81 43.61
CA VAL A 5 -26.51 -59.36 43.40
C VAL A 5 -27.75 -59.03 42.54
N ARG A 6 -28.41 -57.89 42.81
CA ARG A 6 -29.01 -57.00 41.79
C ARG A 6 -29.11 -55.56 42.27
N SER A 7 -28.63 -54.67 41.41
CA SER A 7 -28.77 -53.20 41.40
C SER A 7 -30.18 -52.80 40.98
N ASP A 8 -30.75 -51.75 41.58
CA ASP A 8 -31.71 -50.83 40.92
C ASP A 8 -31.79 -49.51 41.71
N ALA A 9 -31.63 -48.40 41.00
CA ALA A 9 -31.79 -47.03 41.49
C ALA A 9 -33.22 -46.54 41.20
N PRO A 10 -33.84 -45.72 42.07
CA PRO A 10 -35.22 -45.27 41.85
C PRO A 10 -35.33 -44.00 41.00
N ALA A 11 -36.51 -43.90 40.39
CA ALA A 11 -36.96 -42.97 39.37
C ALA A 11 -37.03 -41.49 39.81
N ALA A 12 -36.84 -40.59 38.84
CA ALA A 12 -37.20 -39.18 38.93
C ALA A 12 -38.24 -38.84 37.83
N THR A 13 -39.39 -38.32 38.27
CA THR A 13 -40.51 -37.89 37.44
C THR A 13 -40.38 -36.39 37.10
N THR A 14 -40.34 -36.13 35.80
CA THR A 14 -40.75 -34.98 34.98
C THR A 14 -41.09 -33.62 35.63
N THR A 15 -40.48 -32.56 35.12
CA THR A 15 -41.14 -31.25 34.95
C THR A 15 -40.69 -30.59 33.64
N HIS A 16 -41.61 -29.82 33.05
CA HIS A 16 -41.69 -29.44 31.64
C HIS A 16 -40.65 -28.43 31.12
N MET A 17 -40.54 -28.44 29.79
CA MET A 17 -39.69 -27.66 28.89
C MET A 17 -39.73 -26.14 29.08
N SER A 18 -38.56 -25.51 28.89
CA SER A 18 -38.43 -24.19 28.25
C SER A 18 -37.13 -24.17 27.44
N ARG A 19 -37.27 -24.17 26.10
CA ARG A 19 -36.15 -24.06 25.15
C ARG A 19 -35.55 -22.65 25.25
N ALA A 20 -34.28 -22.56 25.63
CA ALA A 20 -33.50 -21.34 25.49
C ALA A 20 -33.19 -21.05 24.00
N PRO A 21 -33.21 -19.78 23.56
CA PRO A 21 -32.92 -19.42 22.17
C PRO A 21 -31.43 -19.57 21.84
N LEU A 22 -31.15 -20.00 20.60
CA LEU A 22 -29.83 -20.10 19.98
C LEU A 22 -29.11 -18.73 19.95
N PRO A 23 -27.79 -18.68 20.17
CA PRO A 23 -27.04 -17.43 20.08
C PRO A 23 -26.92 -16.95 18.63
N LYS A 24 -27.17 -15.65 18.41
CA LYS A 24 -26.93 -14.96 17.13
C LYS A 24 -25.41 -14.90 16.83
N PRO A 25 -24.98 -15.02 15.57
CA PRO A 25 -23.58 -14.85 15.21
C PRO A 25 -23.16 -13.38 15.41
N GLY A 26 -22.25 -13.17 16.37
CA GLY A 26 -21.72 -11.86 16.71
C GLY A 26 -20.59 -11.44 15.77
N GLN A 27 -20.64 -10.19 15.32
CA GLN A 27 -19.48 -9.44 14.87
C GLN A 27 -18.43 -9.41 16.00
N GLN A 28 -17.31 -10.09 15.80
CA GLN A 28 -16.13 -9.89 16.63
C GLN A 28 -15.46 -8.58 16.18
N CYS A 29 -15.78 -7.48 16.87
CA CYS A 29 -14.81 -6.40 17.00
C CYS A 29 -13.59 -6.98 17.72
N LEU A 30 -12.40 -6.89 17.10
CA LEU A 30 -11.12 -7.17 17.73
C LEU A 30 -10.98 -6.29 18.97
N LYS A 31 -11.29 -6.85 20.14
CA LYS A 31 -10.91 -6.28 21.43
C LYS A 31 -9.41 -6.50 21.58
N ALA A 32 -8.63 -5.43 21.41
CA ALA A 32 -7.26 -5.40 21.90
C ALA A 32 -7.28 -5.73 23.41
N GLN A 33 -6.64 -6.83 23.80
CA GLN A 33 -6.46 -7.18 25.22
C GLN A 33 -5.45 -6.22 25.85
N ALA A 34 -5.94 -5.11 26.40
CA ALA A 34 -5.19 -4.32 27.36
C ALA A 34 -5.29 -4.97 28.75
N LYS A 35 -4.19 -5.58 29.23
CA LYS A 35 -4.08 -6.03 30.63
C LYS A 35 -4.16 -4.82 31.56
N ARG A 36 -5.19 -4.79 32.41
CA ARG A 36 -5.33 -3.84 33.52
C ARG A 36 -4.15 -3.98 34.49
N LYS A 37 -3.32 -2.94 34.61
CA LYS A 37 -2.68 -2.56 35.87
C LYS A 37 -3.07 -1.12 36.19
N SER A 38 -3.47 -0.92 37.44
CA SER A 38 -3.92 0.33 38.04
C SER A 38 -3.02 1.52 37.71
N GLY A 39 -3.60 2.57 37.14
CA GLY A 39 -2.95 3.84 36.88
C GLY A 39 -3.75 4.60 35.84
N SER A 40 -4.24 5.79 36.20
CA SER A 40 -4.97 6.75 35.36
C SER A 40 -4.61 6.66 33.86
N LEU A 41 -5.50 6.06 33.06
CA LEU A 41 -5.44 6.08 31.60
C LEU A 41 -5.80 7.48 31.09
N ARG A 42 -4.78 8.32 30.96
CA ARG A 42 -4.83 9.47 30.07
C ARG A 42 -4.79 8.91 28.65
N TRP A 43 -5.95 8.86 27.98
CA TRP A 43 -6.01 8.66 26.54
C TRP A 43 -5.16 9.76 25.91
N LYS A 44 -3.98 9.41 25.39
CA LYS A 44 -3.38 10.24 24.36
C LYS A 44 -4.19 9.92 23.10
N PRO A 45 -4.93 10.90 22.53
CA PRO A 45 -5.47 10.72 21.19
C PRO A 45 -4.34 10.21 20.31
N ALA A 46 -4.60 9.19 19.50
CA ALA A 46 -3.70 8.83 18.42
C ALA A 46 -3.27 10.14 17.74
N ALA A 47 -1.96 10.37 17.68
CA ALA A 47 -1.38 11.60 17.20
C ALA A 47 -1.69 11.77 15.70
N ILE A 48 -2.90 12.20 15.40
CA ILE A 48 -3.36 12.77 14.12
C ILE A 48 -3.46 14.31 14.28
N LEU A 49 -3.06 14.84 15.44
CA LEU A 49 -2.93 16.26 15.71
C LEU A 49 -1.47 16.58 15.98
N ASN A 50 -0.83 17.15 14.94
CA ASN A 50 0.40 17.95 14.90
C ASN A 50 1.45 17.41 13.92
N TYR A 51 1.22 17.71 12.64
CA TYR A 51 2.23 18.39 11.83
C TYR A 51 1.47 19.40 10.96
N TYR A 52 1.16 20.55 11.55
CA TYR A 52 0.62 21.70 10.81
C TYR A 52 1.71 22.28 9.92
N ASN A 53 1.32 22.63 8.70
CA ASN A 53 1.87 23.65 7.80
C ASN A 53 3.37 23.93 7.93
N ASP A 54 4.17 23.45 6.96
CA ASP A 54 5.27 24.23 6.34
C ASP A 54 6.09 23.41 5.34
N ILE A 55 5.53 22.53 4.51
CA ILE A 55 6.32 21.83 3.46
C ILE A 55 5.80 22.14 2.08
N GLN A 56 5.79 23.41 1.68
CA GLN A 56 5.44 23.81 0.31
C GLN A 56 6.24 25.00 -0.23
N ASP A 57 7.58 24.91 -0.20
CA ASP A 57 8.42 25.79 -1.03
C ASP A 57 9.41 24.95 -1.84
N LEU A 58 8.98 24.44 -3.01
CA LEU A 58 9.75 24.23 -4.27
C LEU A 58 8.98 23.35 -5.30
N PRO A 59 9.23 23.46 -6.62
CA PRO A 59 8.20 23.17 -7.64
C PRO A 59 8.12 21.75 -8.24
N PHE A 60 8.92 20.73 -7.84
CA PHE A 60 9.18 19.61 -8.77
C PHE A 60 8.74 18.17 -8.40
N PHE A 61 8.53 17.81 -7.13
CA PHE A 61 8.30 16.42 -6.76
C PHE A 61 6.90 16.17 -6.19
N PRO A 62 6.17 15.11 -6.64
CA PRO A 62 4.84 14.78 -6.13
C PRO A 62 4.92 14.22 -4.69
N SER A 63 3.77 14.13 -4.02
CA SER A 63 3.69 13.66 -2.63
C SER A 63 4.30 12.28 -2.46
N LEU A 64 5.21 12.14 -1.49
CA LEU A 64 5.91 10.90 -1.17
C LEU A 64 5.09 9.96 -0.27
N GLY A 65 3.75 10.04 -0.29
CA GLY A 65 2.87 9.20 0.52
C GLY A 65 2.73 9.61 2.00
N SER A 66 2.83 10.90 2.33
CA SER A 66 2.68 11.37 3.71
C SER A 66 1.22 11.31 4.21
N THR A 67 1.00 11.53 5.51
CA THR A 67 -0.33 11.65 6.13
C THR A 67 -1.24 12.64 5.40
N ASP A 68 -0.69 13.74 4.90
CA ASP A 68 -1.45 14.76 4.15
C ASP A 68 -2.04 14.20 2.85
N CYS A 69 -1.34 13.27 2.21
CA CYS A 69 -1.80 12.57 1.01
C CYS A 69 -3.08 11.75 1.30
N VAL A 70 -3.12 11.13 2.48
CA VAL A 70 -4.28 10.36 2.95
C VAL A 70 -5.47 11.29 3.19
N CYS A 71 -5.28 12.39 3.91
CA CYS A 71 -6.32 13.40 4.15
C CYS A 71 -6.85 13.97 2.83
N PHE A 72 -5.97 14.42 1.94
CA PHE A 72 -6.36 15.01 0.67
C PHE A 72 -7.15 14.04 -0.21
N SER A 73 -6.70 12.80 -0.34
CA SER A 73 -7.37 11.85 -1.25
C SER A 73 -8.66 11.26 -0.67
N THR A 74 -8.87 11.35 0.66
CA THR A 74 -10.08 10.84 1.32
C THR A 74 -11.13 11.92 1.57
N VAL A 75 -10.73 13.18 1.73
CA VAL A 75 -11.63 14.29 2.07
C VAL A 75 -11.60 15.41 1.01
N GLY A 76 -10.48 15.57 0.29
CA GLY A 76 -10.32 16.61 -0.74
C GLY A 76 -9.60 17.86 -0.23
N THR A 77 -9.24 17.89 1.05
CA THR A 77 -8.54 18.99 1.70
C THR A 77 -7.57 18.47 2.77
N ASN A 78 -6.56 19.27 3.10
CA ASN A 78 -5.63 19.03 4.21
C ASN A 78 -6.04 19.81 5.47
N ASP A 79 -7.23 20.38 5.48
CA ASP A 79 -7.74 21.13 6.61
C ASP A 79 -8.01 20.22 7.83
N ALA A 80 -7.39 20.58 8.95
CA ALA A 80 -7.50 19.83 10.19
C ALA A 80 -8.89 19.97 10.83
N GLU A 81 -9.55 21.11 10.65
CA GLU A 81 -10.91 21.33 11.18
C GLU A 81 -11.91 20.40 10.49
N THR A 82 -11.84 20.29 9.17
CA THR A 82 -12.64 19.36 8.37
C THR A 82 -12.41 17.91 8.84
N SER A 83 -11.15 17.52 9.07
CA SER A 83 -10.81 16.19 9.61
C SER A 83 -11.41 15.97 11.01
N ALA A 84 -11.35 16.97 11.89
CA ALA A 84 -11.96 16.92 13.21
C ALA A 84 -13.49 16.81 13.14
N LEU A 85 -14.13 17.49 12.19
CA LEU A 85 -15.57 17.39 11.97
C LEU A 85 -15.99 15.97 11.54
N HIS A 86 -15.26 15.31 10.64
CA HIS A 86 -15.54 13.92 10.28
C HIS A 86 -15.42 12.95 11.47
N ILE A 87 -14.49 13.21 12.39
CA ILE A 87 -14.37 12.46 13.65
C ILE A 87 -15.61 12.69 14.54
N ILE A 88 -16.02 13.95 14.71
CA ILE A 88 -17.17 14.32 15.55
C ILE A 88 -18.49 13.74 14.99
N VAL A 89 -18.68 13.84 13.67
CA VAL A 89 -19.84 13.29 12.97
C VAL A 89 -19.85 11.76 12.99
N GLY A 90 -18.68 11.13 13.13
CA GLY A 90 -18.55 9.68 13.12
C GLY A 90 -18.63 9.08 11.72
N ASP A 91 -18.17 9.81 10.71
CA ASP A 91 -18.08 9.29 9.35
C ASP A 91 -17.16 8.06 9.29
N SER A 92 -17.40 7.15 8.36
CA SER A 92 -16.63 5.91 8.24
C SER A 92 -16.40 5.51 6.80
N LEU A 93 -15.17 5.73 6.33
CA LEU A 93 -14.70 5.36 5.00
C LEU A 93 -13.82 4.11 5.10
N PRO A 94 -14.23 2.97 4.50
CA PRO A 94 -13.37 1.81 4.40
C PRO A 94 -12.24 2.05 3.39
N MET A 95 -11.04 1.56 3.69
CA MET A 95 -9.86 1.74 2.85
C MET A 95 -9.01 0.47 2.77
N ASP A 96 -8.41 0.26 1.59
CA ASP A 96 -7.47 -0.82 1.33
C ASP A 96 -6.14 -0.59 2.05
N VAL A 97 -5.47 -1.70 2.34
CA VAL A 97 -4.14 -1.68 2.97
C VAL A 97 -3.25 -2.69 2.27
N SER A 98 -2.05 -2.28 1.90
CA SER A 98 -1.01 -3.17 1.41
C SER A 98 -0.13 -3.66 2.54
N SER A 99 0.00 -4.98 2.72
CA SER A 99 0.99 -5.57 3.62
C SER A 99 2.28 -5.84 2.84
N VAL A 100 3.41 -5.34 3.35
CA VAL A 100 4.74 -5.52 2.77
C VAL A 100 5.52 -6.53 3.59
N HIS A 101 5.98 -7.59 2.96
CA HIS A 101 6.72 -8.69 3.56
C HIS A 101 8.10 -8.84 2.93
N HIS A 102 9.01 -9.45 3.66
CA HIS A 102 10.29 -9.93 3.17
C HIS A 102 10.58 -11.28 3.84
N ASN A 103 10.86 -12.31 3.04
CA ASN A 103 11.10 -13.67 3.52
C ASN A 103 10.02 -14.14 4.52
N SER A 104 8.74 -14.02 4.14
CA SER A 104 7.57 -14.34 4.97
C SER A 104 7.40 -13.50 6.25
N THR A 105 8.29 -12.53 6.52
CA THR A 105 8.19 -11.63 7.68
C THR A 105 7.50 -10.34 7.27
N LEU A 106 6.45 -9.95 7.99
CA LEU A 106 5.78 -8.67 7.78
C LEU A 106 6.72 -7.52 8.18
N LEU A 107 7.06 -6.67 7.21
CA LEU A 107 7.86 -5.47 7.45
C LEU A 107 6.97 -4.31 7.90
N ARG A 108 5.97 -3.95 7.08
CA ARG A 108 5.09 -2.79 7.30
C ARG A 108 3.75 -2.96 6.58
N TYR A 109 2.79 -2.14 6.98
CA TYR A 109 1.58 -1.87 6.22
C TYR A 109 1.72 -0.52 5.54
N SER A 110 1.24 -0.41 4.30
CA SER A 110 1.13 0.83 3.54
C SER A 110 -0.33 1.07 3.15
N VAL A 111 -0.76 2.33 3.22
CA VAL A 111 -2.10 2.78 2.87
C VAL A 111 -2.12 3.73 1.68
N SER A 112 -0.97 4.32 1.32
CA SER A 112 -0.90 5.32 0.24
C SER A 112 0.07 4.92 -0.87
N LEU A 113 1.38 5.14 -0.68
CA LEU A 113 2.42 4.99 -1.68
C LEU A 113 3.55 4.14 -1.14
N LEU A 114 3.83 3.06 -1.86
CA LEU A 114 5.05 2.28 -1.74
C LEU A 114 5.92 2.53 -2.98
N GLY A 115 7.09 3.13 -2.83
CA GLY A 115 7.94 3.57 -3.95
C GLY A 115 9.40 3.13 -3.81
N TYR A 116 9.93 2.42 -4.80
CA TYR A 116 11.32 2.00 -4.89
C TYR A 116 12.13 2.84 -5.88
N GLY A 117 13.45 2.81 -5.74
CA GLY A 117 14.38 3.52 -6.60
C GLY A 117 14.32 5.02 -6.32
N PHE A 118 14.00 5.83 -7.33
CA PHE A 118 13.95 7.29 -7.22
C PHE A 118 13.26 7.80 -5.94
N TYR A 119 12.05 7.29 -5.65
CA TYR A 119 11.26 7.72 -4.49
C TYR A 119 11.85 7.26 -3.15
N GLY A 120 12.38 6.04 -3.09
CA GLY A 120 13.04 5.52 -1.90
C GLY A 120 14.36 6.25 -1.58
N ASP A 121 15.16 6.51 -2.61
CA ASP A 121 16.42 7.26 -2.50
C ASP A 121 16.20 8.67 -1.95
N ILE A 122 15.13 9.36 -2.39
CA ILE A 122 14.76 10.68 -1.85
C ILE A 122 14.49 10.59 -0.36
N ILE A 123 13.64 9.65 0.08
CA ILE A 123 13.31 9.49 1.49
C ILE A 123 14.57 9.16 2.29
N LYS A 124 15.34 8.15 1.87
CA LYS A 124 16.59 7.75 2.55
C LYS A 124 17.60 8.89 2.70
N ASP A 125 17.75 9.72 1.67
CA ASP A 125 18.67 10.86 1.69
C ASP A 125 18.12 12.04 2.52
N SER A 126 16.80 12.25 2.48
CA SER A 126 16.11 13.32 3.22
C SER A 126 16.08 13.07 4.73
N GLU A 127 15.97 11.81 5.15
CA GLU A 127 15.99 11.41 6.57
C GLU A 127 17.33 11.70 7.25
N LYS A 128 18.44 11.72 6.49
CA LYS A 128 19.75 12.15 7.00
C LYS A 128 19.85 13.67 7.16
N LYS A 129 18.87 14.40 6.63
CA LYS A 129 18.84 15.86 6.50
C LYS A 129 17.65 16.49 7.21
N ARG A 130 17.13 15.85 8.27
CA ARG A 130 16.02 16.40 9.07
C ARG A 130 16.30 17.82 9.60
N TRP A 131 17.58 18.17 9.78
CA TRP A 131 18.02 19.50 10.22
C TRP A 131 17.66 20.63 9.24
N MET A 132 17.46 20.35 7.95
CA MET A 132 17.01 21.34 6.95
C MET A 132 15.49 21.55 6.97
N GLY A 133 14.77 20.81 7.81
CA GLY A 133 13.32 20.84 7.85
C GLY A 133 12.72 20.50 6.48
N PRO A 134 11.66 21.19 6.05
CA PRO A 134 10.89 20.92 4.83
C PRO A 134 11.68 20.82 3.52
N ILE A 135 12.63 21.74 3.33
CA ILE A 135 13.44 21.89 2.09
C ILE A 135 14.27 20.63 1.80
N ARG A 136 14.46 19.76 2.79
CA ARG A 136 15.17 18.49 2.65
C ARG A 136 14.65 17.63 1.51
N TYR A 137 13.34 17.63 1.26
CA TYR A 137 12.73 16.80 0.22
C TYR A 137 13.10 17.29 -1.17
N ASP A 138 13.13 18.60 -1.38
CA ASP A 138 13.46 19.19 -2.68
C ASP A 138 14.96 19.10 -2.96
N PHE A 139 15.81 19.33 -1.95
CA PHE A 139 17.25 19.12 -2.08
C PHE A 139 17.58 17.65 -2.41
N SER A 140 17.01 16.71 -1.65
CA SER A 140 17.19 15.28 -1.90
C SER A 140 16.61 14.87 -3.25
N GLY A 141 15.45 15.40 -3.64
CA GLY A 141 14.84 15.17 -4.95
C GLY A 141 15.73 15.63 -6.11
N LEU A 142 16.25 16.86 -6.06
CA LEU A 142 17.14 17.38 -7.09
C LEU A 142 18.44 16.56 -7.15
N LYS A 143 19.03 16.24 -6.01
CA LYS A 143 20.23 15.41 -5.93
C LYS A 143 20.00 14.04 -6.57
N THR A 144 18.93 13.34 -6.18
CA THR A 144 18.59 12.02 -6.72
C THR A 144 18.28 12.09 -8.22
N PHE A 145 17.60 13.16 -8.68
CA PHE A 145 17.33 13.37 -10.10
C PHE A 145 18.62 13.53 -10.93
N LEU A 146 19.59 14.28 -10.42
CA LEU A 146 20.88 14.44 -11.10
C LEU A 146 21.68 13.13 -11.14
N SER A 147 21.68 12.38 -10.03
CA SER A 147 22.29 11.05 -9.94
C SER A 147 21.68 10.04 -10.91
N HIS A 148 20.35 10.07 -11.09
CA HIS A 148 19.62 9.26 -12.08
C HIS A 148 19.94 7.76 -12.00
N HIS A 149 19.97 7.23 -10.78
CA HIS A 149 20.25 5.82 -10.53
C HIS A 149 19.20 4.92 -11.19
N CYS A 150 19.66 3.77 -11.65
CA CYS A 150 18.84 2.74 -12.25
C CYS A 150 19.05 1.42 -11.52
N TYR A 151 17.96 0.69 -11.29
CA TYR A 151 17.94 -0.56 -10.54
C TYR A 151 17.46 -1.68 -11.44
N GLU A 152 18.17 -2.80 -11.41
CA GLU A 152 17.84 -3.98 -12.20
C GLU A 152 17.18 -5.03 -11.31
N GLY A 153 16.15 -5.67 -11.82
CA GLY A 153 15.45 -6.72 -11.09
C GLY A 153 14.24 -7.27 -11.83
N THR A 154 13.54 -8.14 -11.12
CA THR A 154 12.35 -8.86 -11.60
C THR A 154 11.14 -8.43 -10.77
N VAL A 155 10.10 -7.96 -11.45
CA VAL A 155 8.79 -7.70 -10.85
C VAL A 155 7.86 -8.82 -11.28
N SER A 156 7.30 -9.57 -10.33
CA SER A 156 6.21 -10.51 -10.61
C SER A 156 4.94 -10.01 -9.96
N PHE A 157 3.79 -10.07 -10.63
CA PHE A 157 2.54 -9.57 -10.07
C PHE A 157 1.33 -10.37 -10.52
N LEU A 158 0.29 -10.32 -9.68
CA LEU A 158 -1.01 -10.91 -9.95
C LEU A 158 -2.01 -9.79 -10.31
N PRO A 159 -2.49 -9.72 -11.56
CA PRO A 159 -3.47 -8.72 -11.96
C PRO A 159 -4.79 -8.86 -11.19
N ALA A 160 -5.41 -7.73 -10.84
CA ALA A 160 -6.71 -7.71 -10.20
C ALA A 160 -7.83 -7.92 -11.23
N ARG A 161 -8.13 -9.18 -11.57
CA ARG A 161 -9.15 -9.53 -12.59
C ARG A 161 -10.59 -9.23 -12.15
N HIS A 162 -10.83 -9.23 -10.84
CA HIS A 162 -12.17 -9.08 -10.24
C HIS A 162 -12.56 -7.63 -9.95
N THR A 163 -11.58 -6.72 -9.96
CA THR A 163 -11.85 -5.30 -9.77
C THR A 163 -12.29 -4.68 -11.09
N VAL A 164 -13.41 -3.98 -11.07
CA VAL A 164 -13.91 -3.27 -12.25
C VAL A 164 -13.05 -2.03 -12.48
N GLY A 165 -12.47 -1.93 -13.68
CA GLY A 165 -11.81 -0.71 -14.14
C GLY A 165 -10.33 -0.86 -14.46
N SER A 166 -9.81 0.14 -15.16
CA SER A 166 -8.41 0.30 -15.55
C SER A 166 -7.74 1.40 -14.73
N PRO A 167 -6.43 1.32 -14.47
CA PRO A 167 -5.65 2.45 -13.93
C PRO A 167 -5.73 3.72 -14.78
N ARG A 168 -6.18 3.62 -16.04
CA ARG A 168 -6.39 4.76 -16.95
C ARG A 168 -7.86 5.21 -17.05
N ASP A 169 -8.73 4.72 -16.17
CA ASP A 169 -10.12 5.15 -16.16
C ASP A 169 -10.23 6.64 -15.84
N ARG A 170 -11.21 7.31 -16.47
CA ARG A 170 -11.40 8.76 -16.29
C ARG A 170 -12.23 9.12 -15.05
N LYS A 171 -12.75 8.13 -14.33
CA LYS A 171 -13.64 8.34 -13.18
C LYS A 171 -12.85 8.15 -11.89
N PRO A 172 -12.57 9.22 -11.14
CA PRO A 172 -11.84 9.11 -9.88
C PRO A 172 -12.75 8.57 -8.77
N CYS A 173 -12.14 8.06 -7.70
CA CYS A 173 -12.87 7.63 -6.52
C CYS A 173 -13.46 8.83 -5.75
N ARG A 174 -14.75 8.78 -5.44
CA ARG A 174 -15.54 9.85 -4.79
C ARG A 174 -16.45 9.28 -3.71
N ALA A 175 -17.06 10.16 -2.91
CA ALA A 175 -18.04 9.78 -1.90
C ALA A 175 -19.11 8.86 -2.50
N GLY A 176 -19.38 7.73 -1.85
CA GLY A 176 -20.37 6.75 -2.29
C GLY A 176 -19.99 5.90 -3.50
N CYS A 177 -18.70 5.85 -3.89
CA CYS A 177 -18.17 5.13 -5.05
C CYS A 177 -18.78 3.73 -5.25
N PHE A 178 -19.28 3.47 -6.48
CA PHE A 178 -19.87 2.19 -6.86
C PHE A 178 -18.86 1.03 -6.83
N VAL A 179 -17.66 1.24 -7.37
CA VAL A 179 -16.61 0.20 -7.45
C VAL A 179 -16.23 -0.30 -6.05
N CYS A 180 -15.93 0.60 -5.12
CA CYS A 180 -15.61 0.22 -3.74
C CYS A 180 -16.78 -0.48 -3.04
N ARG A 181 -18.02 -0.06 -3.30
CA ARG A 181 -19.21 -0.72 -2.75
C ARG A 181 -19.38 -2.14 -3.28
N GLN A 182 -19.15 -2.34 -4.58
CA GLN A 182 -19.20 -3.64 -5.24
C GLN A 182 -18.10 -4.57 -4.70
N SER A 183 -16.86 -4.09 -4.57
CA SER A 183 -15.76 -4.87 -3.99
C SER A 183 -16.05 -5.31 -2.55
N LYS A 184 -16.78 -4.49 -1.78
CA LYS A 184 -17.24 -4.88 -0.44
C LYS A 184 -18.19 -6.07 -0.48
N GLN A 185 -19.17 -6.05 -1.38
CA GLN A 185 -20.14 -7.15 -1.53
C GLN A 185 -19.45 -8.44 -1.96
N GLN A 186 -18.51 -8.35 -2.91
CA GLN A 186 -17.69 -9.49 -3.34
C GLN A 186 -16.87 -10.07 -2.18
N LEU A 187 -16.23 -9.21 -1.37
CA LEU A 187 -15.47 -9.64 -0.20
C LEU A 187 -16.36 -10.36 0.83
N GLU A 188 -17.55 -9.84 1.10
CA GLU A 188 -18.52 -10.47 2.02
C GLU A 188 -19.00 -11.84 1.49
N GLU A 189 -19.16 -11.99 0.19
CA GLU A 189 -19.51 -13.26 -0.45
C GLU A 189 -18.36 -14.27 -0.40
N GLU A 190 -17.13 -13.86 -0.71
CA GLU A 190 -15.92 -14.69 -0.59
C GLU A 190 -15.73 -15.19 0.84
N GLN A 191 -15.87 -14.30 1.84
CA GLN A 191 -15.77 -14.67 3.24
C GLN A 191 -16.84 -15.67 3.67
N LYS A 192 -18.08 -15.51 3.19
CA LYS A 192 -19.16 -16.49 3.43
C LYS A 192 -18.83 -17.84 2.80
N LYS A 193 -18.38 -17.87 1.54
CA LYS A 193 -17.98 -19.11 0.86
C LYS A 193 -16.89 -19.85 1.63
N SER A 194 -15.85 -19.13 2.08
CA SER A 194 -14.79 -19.69 2.92
C SER A 194 -15.31 -20.24 4.25
N LEU A 195 -16.24 -19.55 4.90
CA LEU A 195 -16.84 -19.99 6.17
C LEU A 195 -17.66 -21.28 6.01
N TYR A 196 -18.39 -21.43 4.90
CA TYR A 196 -19.19 -22.62 4.61
C TYR A 196 -18.39 -23.76 3.97
N GLY A 197 -17.06 -23.62 3.81
CA GLY A 197 -16.21 -24.64 3.21
C GLY A 197 -16.58 -24.94 1.75
N LEU A 198 -17.23 -24.01 1.06
CA LEU A 198 -17.48 -24.10 -0.37
C LEU A 198 -16.15 -23.80 -1.06
N GLU A 199 -15.47 -24.85 -1.54
CA GLU A 199 -14.23 -24.72 -2.31
C GLU A 199 -14.48 -23.75 -3.47
N ASN A 200 -13.76 -22.63 -3.47
CA ASN A 200 -13.57 -21.90 -4.71
C ASN A 200 -12.88 -22.87 -5.66
N THR A 201 -13.47 -23.11 -6.83
CA THR A 201 -12.72 -23.66 -7.96
C THR A 201 -11.41 -22.88 -8.02
N GLU A 202 -10.26 -23.53 -7.83
CA GLU A 202 -8.97 -22.84 -7.75
C GLU A 202 -8.80 -22.00 -9.01
N GLU A 203 -9.12 -20.70 -8.92
CA GLU A 203 -8.85 -19.79 -10.00
C GLU A 203 -7.35 -19.73 -10.12
N VAL A 204 -6.85 -20.26 -11.23
CA VAL A 204 -5.43 -20.30 -11.52
C VAL A 204 -4.89 -18.87 -11.46
N GLU A 205 -4.13 -18.57 -10.40
CA GLU A 205 -3.46 -17.29 -10.22
C GLU A 205 -2.38 -17.15 -11.29
N GLU A 206 -2.71 -16.48 -12.40
CA GLU A 206 -1.76 -16.25 -13.49
C GLU A 206 -0.86 -15.06 -13.18
N TRP A 207 0.34 -15.37 -12.67
CA TRP A 207 1.39 -14.39 -12.43
C TRP A 207 1.98 -13.86 -13.74
N LYS A 208 2.09 -12.54 -13.83
CA LYS A 208 2.86 -11.87 -14.89
C LYS A 208 4.24 -11.52 -14.36
N VAL A 209 5.25 -11.65 -15.20
CA VAL A 209 6.65 -11.38 -14.85
C VAL A 209 7.19 -10.33 -15.79
N VAL A 210 7.82 -9.31 -15.22
CA VAL A 210 8.45 -8.21 -15.93
C VAL A 210 9.87 -8.04 -15.40
N CYS A 211 10.85 -8.35 -16.23
CA CYS A 211 12.26 -8.13 -15.93
C CYS A 211 12.73 -6.80 -16.55
N GLY A 212 13.72 -6.17 -15.91
CA GLY A 212 14.51 -5.12 -16.54
C GLY A 212 15.02 -4.06 -15.58
N LYS A 213 15.32 -2.91 -16.18
CA LYS A 213 15.93 -1.75 -15.54
C LYS A 213 14.89 -0.68 -15.24
N PHE A 214 14.73 -0.34 -13.97
CA PHE A 214 13.75 0.61 -13.47
C PHE A 214 14.44 1.82 -12.84
N LEU A 215 13.93 3.01 -13.14
CA LEU A 215 14.24 4.22 -12.37
C LEU A 215 13.40 4.27 -11.09
N ALA A 216 12.16 3.81 -11.16
CA ALA A 216 11.28 3.67 -10.01
C ALA A 216 10.21 2.59 -10.23
N ILE A 217 9.77 2.00 -9.12
CA ILE A 217 8.64 1.07 -9.06
C ILE A 217 7.72 1.62 -7.97
N ASN A 218 6.50 1.99 -8.32
CA ASN A 218 5.54 2.54 -7.37
C ASN A 218 4.29 1.65 -7.29
N ALA A 219 3.77 1.45 -6.10
CA ALA A 219 2.45 0.87 -5.88
C ALA A 219 1.63 1.87 -5.08
N THR A 220 0.43 2.16 -5.58
CA THR A 220 -0.48 3.16 -5.00
C THR A 220 -1.80 2.48 -4.62
N ASN A 221 -2.24 2.65 -3.37
CA ASN A 221 -3.52 2.14 -2.87
C ASN A 221 -4.67 3.14 -3.04
N MET A 222 -4.34 4.35 -3.48
CA MET A 222 -5.23 5.48 -3.62
C MET A 222 -4.65 6.43 -4.66
N SER A 223 -5.35 7.50 -5.00
CA SER A 223 -4.84 8.42 -6.02
C SER A 223 -3.51 9.06 -5.66
N CYS A 224 -3.23 9.15 -4.37
CA CYS A 224 -2.09 9.86 -3.83
C CYS A 224 -2.07 11.32 -4.30
N ALA A 225 -3.26 11.94 -4.30
CA ALA A 225 -3.44 13.32 -4.68
C ALA A 225 -3.01 14.26 -3.54
N CYS A 226 -2.54 15.44 -3.91
CA CYS A 226 -2.17 16.49 -2.98
C CYS A 226 -2.33 17.86 -3.66
N PRO A 227 -2.25 18.99 -2.94
CA PRO A 227 -2.39 20.31 -3.55
C PRO A 227 -1.44 20.58 -4.73
N ARG A 228 -0.26 19.94 -4.78
CA ARG A 228 0.69 20.07 -5.90
C ARG A 228 0.45 19.10 -7.06
N SER A 229 -0.12 17.93 -6.76
CA SER A 229 -0.49 16.90 -7.73
C SER A 229 -1.98 16.59 -7.53
N PRO A 230 -2.88 17.45 -8.03
CA PRO A 230 -4.31 17.37 -7.71
C PRO A 230 -4.97 16.08 -8.23
N GLN A 231 -4.40 15.47 -9.28
CA GLN A 231 -4.82 14.15 -9.74
C GLN A 231 -4.04 12.99 -9.10
N GLY A 232 -2.90 13.27 -8.47
CA GLY A 232 -2.06 12.30 -7.78
C GLY A 232 -1.21 11.41 -8.69
N LEU A 233 -0.59 10.38 -8.12
CA LEU A 233 0.20 9.38 -8.86
C LEU A 233 -0.65 8.30 -9.53
N SER A 234 -1.93 8.17 -9.17
CA SER A 234 -2.89 7.30 -9.89
C SER A 234 -4.35 7.82 -9.80
N PRO A 235 -4.79 8.74 -10.67
CA PRO A 235 -6.08 9.41 -10.58
C PRO A 235 -7.29 8.47 -10.53
N ALA A 236 -7.16 7.28 -11.13
CA ALA A 236 -8.20 6.27 -11.21
C ALA A 236 -8.13 5.22 -10.07
N ALA A 237 -7.19 5.35 -9.14
CA ALA A 237 -7.08 4.44 -8.01
C ALA A 237 -8.27 4.62 -7.06
N HIS A 238 -8.84 3.50 -6.67
CA HIS A 238 -9.96 3.45 -5.75
C HIS A 238 -9.47 3.20 -4.33
N LEU A 239 -10.14 3.81 -3.35
CA LEU A 239 -9.74 3.70 -1.94
C LEU A 239 -9.98 2.30 -1.36
N GLY A 240 -10.87 1.52 -1.96
CA GLY A 240 -11.46 0.33 -1.34
C GLY A 240 -11.87 -0.75 -2.33
N ASP A 241 -11.19 -0.87 -3.48
CA ASP A 241 -11.55 -1.86 -4.49
C ASP A 241 -10.84 -3.21 -4.32
N GLY A 242 -9.91 -3.31 -3.38
CA GLY A 242 -9.09 -4.49 -3.12
C GLY A 242 -7.88 -4.61 -4.05
N SER A 243 -7.44 -3.50 -4.65
CA SER A 243 -6.31 -3.47 -5.58
C SER A 243 -5.34 -2.32 -5.30
N SER A 244 -4.20 -2.37 -5.98
CA SER A 244 -3.23 -1.29 -6.01
C SER A 244 -2.76 -1.09 -7.44
N ASP A 245 -2.54 0.16 -7.84
CA ASP A 245 -1.98 0.48 -9.14
C ASP A 245 -0.44 0.45 -9.05
N LEU A 246 0.16 -0.56 -9.69
CA LEU A 246 1.59 -0.79 -9.85
C LEU A 246 2.10 -0.07 -11.09
N ILE A 247 2.95 0.93 -10.90
CA ILE A 247 3.50 1.82 -11.91
C ILE A 247 5.00 1.52 -12.04
N LEU A 248 5.41 1.00 -13.19
CA LEU A 248 6.79 0.67 -13.50
C LEU A 248 7.37 1.76 -14.40
N ILE A 249 8.42 2.44 -13.94
CA ILE A 249 9.13 3.45 -14.73
C ILE A 249 10.47 2.87 -15.17
N ARG A 250 10.55 2.48 -16.44
CA ARG A 250 11.76 1.92 -17.04
C ARG A 250 12.85 2.97 -17.22
N LYS A 251 14.08 2.48 -17.40
CA LYS A 251 15.23 3.31 -17.77
C LYS A 251 14.91 4.21 -18.97
N CYS A 252 14.99 5.52 -18.75
CA CYS A 252 14.85 6.54 -19.80
C CYS A 252 15.87 7.67 -19.59
N SER A 253 15.94 8.63 -20.52
CA SER A 253 16.83 9.79 -20.38
C SER A 253 16.35 10.72 -19.26
N ARG A 254 17.27 11.50 -18.66
CA ARG A 254 16.93 12.51 -17.63
C ARG A 254 15.85 13.47 -18.10
N PHE A 255 15.90 13.91 -19.36
CA PHE A 255 14.88 14.80 -19.93
C PHE A 255 13.49 14.14 -20.01
N ASN A 256 13.43 12.87 -20.43
CA ASN A 256 12.17 12.13 -20.44
C ASN A 256 11.62 11.89 -19.03
N PHE A 257 12.50 11.59 -18.08
CA PHE A 257 12.12 11.44 -16.68
C PHE A 257 11.63 12.77 -16.07
N LEU A 258 12.29 13.89 -16.38
CA LEU A 258 11.83 15.23 -16.01
C LEU A 258 10.43 15.51 -16.57
N ARG A 259 10.20 15.18 -17.86
CA ARG A 259 8.89 15.32 -18.51
C ARG A 259 7.83 14.48 -17.80
N PHE A 260 8.18 13.29 -17.30
CA PHE A 260 7.31 12.45 -16.49
C PHE A 260 7.00 13.09 -15.12
N LEU A 261 8.00 13.63 -14.41
CA LEU A 261 7.77 14.31 -13.12
C LEU A 261 6.86 15.54 -13.30
N VAL A 262 7.12 16.38 -14.30
CA VAL A 262 6.28 17.54 -14.65
C VAL A 262 4.86 17.12 -15.05
N ARG A 263 4.66 15.89 -15.53
CA ARG A 263 3.33 15.40 -15.90
C ARG A 263 2.37 15.35 -14.71
N HIS A 264 2.89 15.20 -13.49
CA HIS A 264 2.08 15.09 -12.28
C HIS A 264 1.49 16.44 -11.83
N THR A 265 1.98 17.56 -12.39
CA THR A 265 1.49 18.90 -12.06
C THR A 265 0.44 19.43 -13.03
N ASN A 266 0.04 18.63 -14.03
CA ASN A 266 -0.93 19.02 -15.05
C ASN A 266 -2.07 17.99 -15.17
N GLN A 267 -2.90 18.12 -16.20
CA GLN A 267 -4.14 17.34 -16.38
C GLN A 267 -4.02 16.26 -17.47
N TYR A 268 -2.83 16.03 -18.03
CA TYR A 268 -2.62 15.03 -19.08
C TYR A 268 -2.42 13.63 -18.48
N ASP A 269 -2.68 12.58 -19.26
CA ASP A 269 -2.45 11.19 -18.84
C ASP A 269 -0.99 10.99 -18.42
N GLN A 270 -0.77 10.72 -17.15
CA GLN A 270 0.56 10.51 -16.56
C GLN A 270 1.26 9.23 -16.98
N PHE A 271 0.51 8.28 -17.53
CA PHE A 271 1.00 7.01 -18.02
C PHE A 271 1.27 7.03 -19.53
N ASP A 272 1.04 8.16 -20.21
CA ASP A 272 1.28 8.31 -21.66
C ASP A 272 2.76 8.57 -21.97
N PHE A 273 3.59 7.56 -21.68
CA PHE A 273 5.01 7.48 -21.98
C PHE A 273 5.39 6.04 -22.31
N ALA A 274 6.19 5.82 -23.35
CA ALA A 274 6.64 4.49 -23.75
C ALA A 274 7.49 3.75 -22.70
N PHE A 275 8.03 4.47 -21.71
CA PHE A 275 8.82 3.92 -20.62
C PHE A 275 8.03 3.76 -19.31
N VAL A 276 6.72 4.01 -19.33
CA VAL A 276 5.84 3.89 -18.15
C VAL A 276 4.80 2.80 -18.41
N GLU A 277 4.78 1.79 -17.56
CA GLU A 277 3.77 0.73 -17.55
C GLU A 277 2.95 0.83 -16.28
N VAL A 278 1.64 0.59 -16.37
CA VAL A 278 0.75 0.62 -15.20
C VAL A 278 -0.16 -0.60 -15.20
N TYR A 279 -0.26 -1.26 -14.05
CA TYR A 279 -1.04 -2.47 -13.85
C TYR A 279 -1.85 -2.37 -12.57
N ARG A 280 -3.13 -2.77 -12.61
CA ARG A 280 -3.92 -2.97 -11.40
C ARG A 280 -3.67 -4.36 -10.85
N VAL A 281 -3.17 -4.46 -9.61
CA VAL A 281 -2.67 -5.71 -9.04
C VAL A 281 -3.26 -5.99 -7.66
N LYS A 282 -3.39 -7.27 -7.31
CA LYS A 282 -3.72 -7.72 -5.95
C LYS A 282 -2.47 -8.07 -5.14
N LYS A 283 -1.44 -8.56 -5.81
CA LYS A 283 -0.15 -8.95 -5.23
C LYS A 283 0.95 -8.56 -6.20
N PHE A 284 2.10 -8.18 -5.68
CA PHE A 284 3.34 -8.13 -6.47
C PHE A 284 4.54 -8.43 -5.60
N GLN A 285 5.62 -8.86 -6.23
CA GLN A 285 6.91 -9.07 -5.63
C GLN A 285 7.97 -8.39 -6.49
N PHE A 286 9.00 -7.87 -5.83
CA PHE A 286 10.18 -7.37 -6.50
C PHE A 286 11.41 -8.06 -5.95
N LEU A 287 12.23 -8.57 -6.87
CA LEU A 287 13.52 -9.19 -6.56
C LEU A 287 14.62 -8.42 -7.32
N PRO A 288 15.52 -7.70 -6.63
CA PRO A 288 16.68 -7.08 -7.27
C PRO A 288 17.67 -8.13 -7.77
N GLU A 289 18.35 -7.86 -8.89
CA GLU A 289 19.26 -8.83 -9.53
C GLU A 289 20.60 -9.02 -8.79
N HIS A 290 21.07 -8.01 -8.03
CA HIS A 290 22.37 -8.04 -7.34
C HIS A 290 22.25 -8.24 -5.82
N VAL A 291 21.69 -9.37 -5.38
CA VAL A 291 21.90 -9.83 -4.00
C VAL A 291 22.89 -10.99 -4.09
N GLU A 292 24.18 -10.68 -4.07
CA GLU A 292 25.14 -11.67 -3.58
C GLU A 292 24.83 -11.80 -2.08
N GLU A 293 24.15 -12.88 -1.72
CA GLU A 293 24.10 -13.33 -0.34
C GLU A 293 25.55 -13.56 0.08
N GLU A 294 26.10 -12.67 0.92
CA GLU A 294 27.32 -12.93 1.66
C GLU A 294 27.04 -14.07 2.65
N ASP A 295 26.97 -15.30 2.14
CA ASP A 295 27.10 -16.49 2.97
C ASP A 295 28.58 -16.85 3.01
N SER A 296 29.25 -16.26 3.99
CA SER A 296 30.57 -16.67 4.43
C SER A 296 30.49 -18.08 5.00
N ASP A 297 30.90 -19.11 4.24
CA ASP A 297 31.71 -20.22 4.77
C ASP A 297 32.24 -21.20 3.69
N LEU A 298 33.58 -21.22 3.56
CA LEU A 298 34.47 -22.38 3.33
C LEU A 298 34.36 -23.23 2.03
N LYS A 299 35.25 -22.99 1.05
CA LYS A 299 36.51 -23.77 0.85
C LYS A 299 37.28 -23.39 -0.43
N GLU A 300 38.61 -23.41 -0.28
CA GLU A 300 39.63 -23.21 -1.30
C GLU A 300 39.54 -24.13 -2.53
N ARG A 301 40.09 -23.63 -3.64
CA ARG A 301 41.27 -24.16 -4.39
C ARG A 301 41.03 -24.46 -5.88
N GLY A 302 41.72 -23.72 -6.76
CA GLY A 302 42.22 -24.23 -8.04
C GLY A 302 42.01 -23.37 -9.30
N LYS A 303 43.11 -22.75 -9.77
CA LYS A 303 43.52 -22.39 -11.17
C LYS A 303 42.45 -22.56 -12.28
N MET A 304 42.26 -21.65 -13.24
CA MET A 304 43.26 -21.13 -14.19
C MET A 304 42.64 -20.02 -15.07
N ARG A 305 43.51 -19.15 -15.62
CA ARG A 305 43.24 -17.97 -16.47
C ARG A 305 42.58 -18.32 -17.82
N PHE A 306 41.83 -17.36 -18.42
CA PHE A 306 42.07 -16.71 -19.74
C PHE A 306 40.79 -16.00 -20.27
N GLY A 307 40.85 -14.69 -20.56
CA GLY A 307 39.85 -13.96 -21.38
C GLY A 307 39.66 -12.48 -20.98
N PRO A 308 39.53 -11.51 -21.91
CA PRO A 308 40.13 -10.18 -21.76
C PRO A 308 39.29 -9.13 -21.01
N VAL A 309 40.02 -8.28 -20.31
CA VAL A 309 39.60 -7.00 -19.71
C VAL A 309 39.43 -5.96 -20.82
N CYS A 310 38.20 -5.47 -21.00
CA CYS A 310 37.79 -4.23 -21.68
C CYS A 310 36.36 -3.91 -21.17
N SER A 311 35.93 -2.74 -20.72
CA SER A 311 36.51 -1.42 -20.52
C SER A 311 35.65 -0.71 -19.47
N ASP A 312 36.28 0.16 -18.68
CA ASP A 312 35.65 1.03 -17.69
C ASP A 312 34.46 1.82 -18.26
N SER A 313 33.26 1.41 -17.87
CA SER A 313 32.13 2.32 -17.70
C SER A 313 31.87 2.43 -16.20
N PRO A 314 31.74 3.64 -15.61
CA PRO A 314 31.32 3.74 -14.22
C PRO A 314 30.00 2.99 -14.08
N PRO A 315 29.76 2.23 -12.99
CA PRO A 315 28.51 1.51 -12.84
C PRO A 315 27.36 2.53 -12.87
N CYS A 316 26.63 2.57 -13.98
CA CYS A 316 25.42 3.37 -14.16
C CYS A 316 24.28 2.87 -13.26
N CYS A 317 24.49 1.72 -12.62
CA CYS A 317 23.55 1.02 -11.76
C CYS A 317 24.02 1.20 -10.32
N GLY A 318 23.15 1.71 -9.45
CA GLY A 318 23.45 1.74 -8.02
C GLY A 318 23.58 0.32 -7.49
N ALA A 319 24.53 0.06 -6.60
CA ALA A 319 24.61 -1.23 -5.92
C ALA A 319 23.29 -1.51 -5.19
N ALA A 320 22.75 -2.73 -5.33
CA ALA A 320 21.47 -3.10 -4.70
C ALA A 320 21.51 -2.94 -3.17
N SER A 321 22.69 -3.07 -2.56
CA SER A 321 22.97 -2.81 -1.14
C SER A 321 22.69 -1.38 -0.68
N ASN A 322 22.45 -0.44 -1.60
CA ASN A 322 22.12 0.94 -1.28
C ASN A 322 20.71 1.38 -1.70
N SER A 323 19.93 0.49 -2.31
CA SER A 323 18.54 0.74 -2.67
C SER A 323 17.62 0.70 -1.45
N SER A 324 16.49 1.39 -1.51
CA SER A 324 15.50 1.40 -0.42
C SER A 324 14.10 1.65 -0.95
N TRP A 325 13.10 1.25 -0.17
CA TRP A 325 11.70 1.57 -0.42
C TRP A 325 11.27 2.73 0.45
N ASN A 326 10.50 3.64 -0.13
CA ASN A 326 9.57 4.53 0.56
C ASN A 326 8.28 3.77 0.84
N CYS A 327 7.83 3.72 2.08
CA CYS A 327 6.55 3.17 2.51
C CYS A 327 5.82 4.25 3.31
N ASP A 328 4.90 4.98 2.67
CA ASP A 328 4.14 6.09 3.26
C ASP A 328 5.01 7.17 3.96
N GLY A 329 6.17 7.48 3.38
CA GLY A 329 7.13 8.44 3.93
C GLY A 329 8.18 7.83 4.85
N GLU A 330 8.13 6.53 5.15
CA GLU A 330 9.15 5.81 5.92
C GLU A 330 10.07 4.97 5.03
N THR A 331 11.30 4.70 5.47
CA THR A 331 12.26 3.86 4.71
C THR A 331 12.15 2.39 5.11
N LEU A 332 12.16 1.46 4.14
CA LEU A 332 12.36 0.03 4.38
C LEU A 332 13.81 -0.38 4.09
N SER A 333 14.33 -1.29 4.91
CA SER A 333 15.72 -1.78 4.82
C SER A 333 15.92 -2.87 3.77
N SER A 334 14.89 -3.68 3.50
CA SER A 334 15.00 -4.79 2.54
C SER A 334 14.64 -4.33 1.13
N PRO A 335 15.48 -4.62 0.12
CA PRO A 335 15.20 -4.22 -1.25
C PRO A 335 14.26 -5.20 -1.96
N SER A 336 14.28 -6.48 -1.61
CA SER A 336 13.27 -7.46 -2.03
C SER A 336 12.03 -7.34 -1.15
N VAL A 337 10.86 -7.34 -1.77
CA VAL A 337 9.58 -7.25 -1.06
C VAL A 337 8.53 -8.11 -1.74
N GLU A 338 7.61 -8.64 -0.95
CA GLU A 338 6.33 -9.21 -1.37
C GLU A 338 5.21 -8.35 -0.80
N VAL A 339 4.31 -7.90 -1.67
CA VAL A 339 3.23 -6.98 -1.33
C VAL A 339 1.90 -7.61 -1.66
N ARG A 340 0.97 -7.55 -0.71
CA ARG A 340 -0.39 -8.04 -0.86
C ARG A 340 -1.38 -6.97 -0.42
N VAL A 341 -2.37 -6.70 -1.27
CA VAL A 341 -3.45 -5.77 -0.99
C VAL A 341 -4.57 -6.48 -0.22
N HIS A 342 -5.06 -5.83 0.82
CA HIS A 342 -6.17 -6.27 1.65
C HIS A 342 -7.34 -5.31 1.46
N CYS A 343 -8.45 -5.84 0.92
CA CYS A 343 -9.64 -5.07 0.62
C CYS A 343 -10.30 -4.53 1.90
N GLN A 344 -10.46 -3.21 1.99
CA GLN A 344 -11.22 -2.51 3.03
C GLN A 344 -10.86 -2.90 4.47
N LEU A 345 -9.57 -3.15 4.73
CA LEU A 345 -9.06 -3.65 6.00
C LEU A 345 -9.22 -2.63 7.15
N VAL A 346 -9.10 -1.33 6.85
CA VAL A 346 -9.19 -0.26 7.84
C VAL A 346 -10.33 0.69 7.53
N ARG A 347 -10.74 1.46 8.55
CA ARG A 347 -11.75 2.51 8.44
C ARG A 347 -11.18 3.82 8.92
N LEU A 348 -11.36 4.87 8.13
CA LEU A 348 -10.99 6.24 8.46
C LEU A 348 -12.23 7.07 8.77
N PHE A 349 -12.07 8.06 9.64
CA PHE A 349 -13.08 9.10 9.86
C PHE A 349 -13.04 10.08 8.69
N ALA A 350 -13.69 9.70 7.60
CA ALA A 350 -13.81 10.46 6.36
C ALA A 350 -15.07 9.98 5.61
N ARG A 351 -15.51 10.74 4.61
CA ARG A 351 -16.69 10.40 3.78
C ARG A 351 -16.37 10.10 2.31
N GLY A 352 -15.16 10.41 1.87
CA GLY A 352 -14.82 10.49 0.45
C GLY A 352 -14.99 11.91 -0.07
N ILE A 353 -14.30 12.24 -1.15
CA ILE A 353 -14.39 13.55 -1.82
C ILE A 353 -15.79 13.68 -2.43
N GLU A 354 -16.54 14.69 -2.00
CA GLU A 354 -17.86 15.02 -2.55
C GLU A 354 -17.70 15.75 -3.91
N GLU A 355 -18.60 15.49 -4.86
CA GLU A 355 -18.64 16.31 -6.08
C GLU A 355 -19.18 17.70 -5.70
N GLY A 356 -18.42 18.75 -6.03
CA GLY A 356 -18.93 20.11 -5.90
C GLY A 356 -20.19 20.29 -6.75
N PRO A 357 -21.11 21.20 -6.36
CA PRO A 357 -22.23 21.54 -7.22
C PRO A 357 -21.68 21.92 -8.59
N LYS A 358 -22.17 21.26 -9.64
CA LYS A 358 -21.85 21.66 -11.01
C LYS A 358 -22.33 23.10 -11.14
N GLU A 359 -21.41 24.06 -11.24
CA GLU A 359 -21.77 25.32 -11.87
C GLU A 359 -22.30 24.94 -13.25
N GLU A 360 -23.59 25.21 -13.47
CA GLU A 360 -24.18 25.24 -14.79
C GLU A 360 -23.30 26.17 -15.62
N ARG A 361 -22.39 25.59 -16.39
CA ARG A 361 -21.72 26.30 -17.46
C ARG A 361 -22.79 26.54 -18.50
N ASP A 362 -23.45 27.68 -18.35
CA ASP A 362 -24.34 28.24 -19.34
C ASP A 362 -23.64 28.24 -20.70
N SER A 363 -24.30 27.56 -21.65
CA SER A 363 -24.38 27.83 -23.09
C SER A 363 -23.10 28.00 -23.89
#